data_AF-A0A9D6QY71-F1
#
_entry.id   AF-A0A9D6QY71-F1
#
_cell.length_a   1.000
_cell.length_b   1.000
_cell.length_c   1.000
_cell.angle_alpha   90.00
_cell.angle_beta   90.00
_cell.angle_gamma   90.00
#
_symmetry.space_group_name_H-M   'P 1'
#
loop_
_entity.id
_entity.type
_entity.pdbx_description
1 polymer ?
#
loop_
_entity_poly.entity_id
_entity_poly.type
_entity_poly.pdbx_seq_one_letter_code
_entity_poly.pdbx_strand_id
1 'polypeptide(L)'
;MKCRNCGRNLTSAEAAGGRCPHCGRALEPASGSVLKTLSVRVASAEGDRVYHSLDEIPPETRQKLRQALNSPEAETIIIADEQGRERIFQAIRGLPPPLQKKLMAVLGAAPSPPPSRPSRNVHILRIALAAAAGASVALLLLWMWFR
;
A
#
# COMPACT_ATOMS: atom_id res chain seq x y z
N MET A 1 22.05 19.29 -22.15
CA MET A 1 21.42 18.09 -22.76
C MET A 1 21.73 18.05 -24.26
N LYS A 2 21.74 16.90 -24.94
CA LYS A 2 22.08 16.83 -26.38
C LYS A 2 20.83 16.66 -27.25
N CYS A 3 20.77 17.35 -28.38
CA CYS A 3 19.72 17.13 -29.37
C CYS A 3 19.90 15.74 -30.01
N ARG A 4 18.86 14.91 -30.01
CA ARG A 4 18.88 13.57 -30.62
C ARG A 4 19.08 13.59 -32.14
N ASN A 5 18.75 14.71 -32.80
CA ASN A 5 18.82 14.83 -34.25
C ASN A 5 20.18 15.36 -34.73
N CYS A 6 20.68 16.45 -34.15
CA CYS A 6 21.93 17.08 -34.61
C CYS A 6 23.13 16.81 -33.69
N GLY A 7 22.95 16.11 -32.56
CA GLY A 7 24.02 15.76 -31.62
C GLY A 7 24.62 16.92 -30.83
N ARG A 8 24.21 18.17 -31.09
CA ARG A 8 24.73 19.36 -30.41
C ARG A 8 24.24 19.47 -28.97
N ASN A 9 25.09 20.00 -28.10
CA ASN A 9 24.71 20.37 -26.74
C ASN A 9 23.77 21.58 -26.79
N LEU A 10 22.67 21.49 -26.07
CA LEU A 10 21.69 22.54 -25.84
C LEU A 10 21.80 23.01 -24.39
N THR A 11 21.76 24.33 -24.22
CA THR A 11 21.56 24.96 -22.92
C THR A 11 20.13 24.72 -22.43
N SER A 12 19.90 24.90 -21.13
CA SER A 12 18.57 24.77 -20.52
C SER A 12 17.55 25.77 -21.10
N ALA A 13 17.99 26.98 -21.44
CA ALA A 13 17.17 28.00 -22.07
C ALA A 13 16.76 27.62 -23.50
N GLU A 14 17.68 27.09 -24.31
CA GLU A 14 17.39 26.64 -25.68
C GLU A 14 16.51 25.39 -25.70
N ALA A 15 16.65 24.51 -24.70
CA ALA A 15 15.81 23.33 -24.56
C ALA A 15 14.35 23.67 -24.19
N ALA A 16 14.11 24.80 -23.52
CA ALA A 16 12.77 25.27 -23.18
C ALA A 16 12.01 25.86 -24.38
N GLY A 17 12.71 26.25 -25.45
CA GLY A 17 12.12 26.87 -26.64
C GLY A 17 11.31 25.95 -27.55
N GLY A 18 11.12 24.68 -27.18
CA GLY A 18 10.30 23.69 -27.90
C GLY A 18 10.82 23.30 -29.29
N ARG A 19 11.84 23.97 -29.83
CA ARG A 19 12.53 23.66 -31.08
C ARG A 19 14.04 23.86 -30.94
N CYS A 20 14.81 23.01 -31.58
CA CYS A 20 16.26 23.10 -31.60
C CYS A 20 16.70 24.28 -32.47
N PRO A 21 17.43 25.28 -31.94
CA PRO A 21 17.89 26.44 -32.71
C PRO A 21 18.87 26.07 -33.83
N HIS A 22 19.47 24.89 -33.79
CA HIS A 22 20.47 24.45 -34.76
C HIS A 22 19.93 23.60 -35.91
N CYS A 23 18.81 22.91 -35.72
CA CYS A 23 18.26 22.02 -36.77
C CYS A 23 16.75 22.15 -36.97
N GLY A 24 16.09 23.06 -36.25
CA GLY A 24 14.68 23.40 -36.42
C GLY A 24 13.67 22.34 -35.95
N ARG A 25 14.10 21.13 -35.58
CA ARG A 25 13.20 20.08 -35.08
C ARG A 25 12.62 20.42 -33.72
N ALA A 26 11.38 19.99 -33.50
CA ALA A 26 10.73 20.03 -32.20
C ALA A 26 11.58 19.29 -31.15
N LEU A 27 11.83 19.97 -30.04
CA LEU A 27 12.36 19.37 -28.83
C LEU A 27 11.16 18.99 -27.99
N GLU A 28 10.95 17.69 -27.81
CA GLU A 28 9.98 17.19 -26.82
C GLU A 28 10.44 17.73 -25.46
N PRO A 29 9.64 18.58 -24.78
CA PRO A 29 9.96 18.99 -23.44
C PRO A 29 10.07 17.71 -22.60
N ALA A 30 11.07 17.63 -21.73
CA ALA A 30 11.14 16.55 -20.77
C ALA A 30 9.86 16.60 -19.93
N SER A 31 8.89 15.77 -20.27
CA SER A 31 7.59 15.66 -19.62
C SER A 31 7.77 14.97 -18.28
N GLY A 32 8.47 15.64 -17.36
CA GLY A 32 8.44 15.36 -15.94
C GLY A 32 7.38 16.28 -15.32
N SER A 33 6.12 15.86 -15.35
CA SER A 33 5.09 16.53 -14.54
C SER A 33 5.42 16.25 -13.06
N VAL A 34 5.93 17.25 -12.34
CA VAL A 34 6.04 17.18 -10.88
C VAL A 34 4.63 17.42 -10.31
N LEU A 35 3.90 16.34 -10.06
CA LEU A 35 2.66 16.40 -9.30
C LEU A 35 3.02 16.56 -7.83
N LYS A 36 2.86 17.78 -7.27
CA LYS A 36 2.98 18.01 -5.82
C LYS A 36 1.71 17.51 -5.12
N THR A 37 1.66 16.22 -4.81
CA THR A 37 0.61 15.65 -3.96
C THR A 37 1.12 15.60 -2.53
N LEU A 38 0.67 16.52 -1.67
CA LEU A 38 1.20 16.72 -0.31
C LEU A 38 0.58 15.82 0.77
N SER A 39 -0.23 14.83 0.41
CA SER A 39 -0.83 13.92 1.40
C SER A 39 0.03 12.67 1.63
N VAL A 40 0.63 12.56 2.81
CA VAL A 40 1.39 11.38 3.26
C VAL A 40 0.54 10.61 4.27
N ARG A 41 0.15 9.38 3.93
CA ARG A 41 -0.51 8.47 4.87
C ARG A 41 0.54 7.64 5.58
N VAL A 42 0.55 7.67 6.91
CA VAL A 42 1.44 6.86 7.74
C VAL A 42 0.60 5.87 8.53
N ALA A 43 0.78 4.59 8.23
CA ALA A 43 0.23 3.49 9.03
C ALA A 43 1.30 3.03 10.04
N SER A 44 1.02 3.19 11.33
CA SER A 44 1.84 2.73 12.45
C SER A 44 1.03 1.76 13.33
N ALA A 45 1.70 1.09 14.28
CA ALA A 45 1.03 0.28 15.30
C ALA A 45 0.01 1.08 16.14
N GLU A 46 0.22 2.39 16.27
CA GLU A 46 -0.64 3.33 17.01
C GLU A 46 -1.83 3.86 16.18
N GLY A 47 -1.90 3.52 14.89
CA GLY A 47 -3.01 3.89 14.02
C GLY A 47 -2.60 4.34 12.62
N ASP A 48 -3.62 4.62 11.81
CA ASP A 48 -3.51 5.03 10.42
C ASP A 48 -3.97 6.48 10.28
N ARG A 49 -3.06 7.38 9.92
CA ARG A 49 -3.34 8.83 9.81
C ARG A 49 -2.83 9.40 8.50
N VAL A 50 -3.61 10.34 7.97
CA VAL A 50 -3.26 11.12 6.77
C VAL A 50 -2.74 12.48 7.22
N TYR A 51 -1.55 12.86 6.73
CA TYR A 51 -0.93 14.15 6.97
C TYR A 51 -0.88 14.93 5.66
N HIS A 52 -1.21 16.22 5.69
CA HIS A 52 -1.25 17.08 4.50
C HIS A 52 0.05 17.86 4.28
N SER A 53 1.03 17.69 5.18
CA SER A 53 2.38 18.19 5.05
C SER A 53 3.36 17.34 5.86
N LEU A 54 4.66 17.41 5.54
CA LEU A 54 5.69 16.71 6.32
C LEU A 54 5.86 17.32 7.73
N ASP A 55 5.47 18.57 7.93
CA ASP A 55 5.60 19.28 9.21
C ASP A 55 4.53 18.87 10.23
N GLU A 56 3.36 18.42 9.74
CA GLU A 56 2.29 17.83 10.56
C GLU A 56 2.67 16.45 11.13
N ILE A 57 3.69 15.79 10.56
CA ILE A 57 4.12 14.46 11.01
C ILE A 57 4.86 14.59 12.36
N PRO A 58 4.52 13.77 13.37
CA PRO A 58 5.21 13.73 14.65
C PRO A 58 6.73 13.64 14.47
N PRO A 59 7.53 14.36 15.28
CA PRO A 59 8.97 14.49 15.08
C PRO A 59 9.68 13.14 15.03
N GLU A 60 9.29 12.19 15.88
CA GLU A 60 9.85 10.84 15.90
C GLU A 60 9.57 10.06 14.61
N THR A 61 8.33 10.09 14.13
CA THR A 61 7.92 9.43 12.88
C THR A 61 8.64 10.06 11.68
N ARG A 62 8.75 11.38 11.64
CA ARG A 62 9.47 12.13 10.61
C ARG A 62 10.96 11.80 10.61
N GLN A 63 11.58 11.63 11.78
CA GLN A 63 12.97 11.20 11.89
C GLN A 63 13.16 9.78 11.34
N LYS A 64 12.26 8.84 11.68
CA LYS A 64 12.28 7.47 11.13
C LYS A 64 12.13 7.45 9.62
N LEU A 65 11.22 8.25 9.06
CA LEU A 65 11.06 8.42 7.62
C LEU A 65 12.33 8.99 6.96
N ARG A 66 12.92 10.04 7.53
CA ARG A 66 14.19 10.60 7.03
C ARG A 66 15.32 9.58 7.10
N GLN A 67 15.41 8.81 8.18
CA GLN A 67 16.44 7.80 8.34
C GLN A 67 16.25 6.65 7.34
N ALA A 68 15.02 6.20 7.11
CA ALA A 68 14.70 5.18 6.12
C ALA A 68 15.00 5.65 4.69
N LEU A 69 14.63 6.89 4.34
CA LEU A 69 14.84 7.45 3.01
C LEU A 69 16.30 7.82 2.71
N ASN A 70 17.08 8.18 3.74
CA ASN A 70 18.51 8.46 3.61
C ASN A 70 19.39 7.26 3.96
N SER A 71 18.80 6.09 4.23
CA SER A 71 19.57 4.88 4.48
C SER A 71 20.25 4.44 3.19
N PRO A 72 21.54 4.08 3.20
CA PRO A 72 22.20 3.49 2.04
C PRO A 72 21.54 2.18 1.56
N GLU A 73 20.70 1.56 2.39
CA GLU A 73 19.91 0.37 2.04
C GLU A 73 18.65 0.70 1.23
N ALA A 74 18.22 1.96 1.20
CA ALA A 74 17.07 2.41 0.40
C ALA A 74 17.48 2.71 -1.04
N GLU A 75 17.93 1.67 -1.75
CA GLU A 75 18.35 1.78 -3.16
C GLU A 75 17.15 2.08 -4.09
N THR A 76 15.92 1.70 -3.70
CA THR A 76 14.72 1.89 -4.53
C THR A 76 13.50 2.28 -3.69
N ILE A 77 12.87 3.40 -4.05
CA ILE A 77 11.62 3.89 -3.47
C ILE A 77 10.48 3.59 -4.46
N ILE A 78 9.46 2.87 -4.00
CA ILE A 78 8.26 2.57 -4.80
C ILE A 78 7.11 3.44 -4.29
N ILE A 79 6.54 4.25 -5.18
CA ILE A 79 5.36 5.08 -4.90
C ILE A 79 4.17 4.46 -5.65
N ALA A 80 3.13 4.09 -4.91
CA ALA A 80 1.91 3.50 -5.45
C ALA A 80 0.68 4.02 -4.70
N ASP A 81 -0.46 4.07 -5.40
CA ASP A 81 -1.77 4.29 -4.78
C ASP A 81 -2.22 3.01 -4.04
N GLU A 82 -3.41 3.05 -3.42
CA GLU A 82 -3.92 1.90 -2.64
C GLU A 82 -4.06 0.63 -3.50
N GLN A 83 -4.49 0.78 -4.75
CA GLN A 83 -4.63 -0.33 -5.69
C GLN A 83 -3.27 -0.88 -6.12
N GLY A 84 -2.32 0.00 -6.42
CA GLY A 84 -0.95 -0.35 -6.77
C GLY A 84 -0.23 -1.06 -5.63
N ARG A 85 -0.44 -0.61 -4.39
CA ARG A 85 0.03 -1.31 -3.19
C ARG A 85 -0.50 -2.75 -3.16
N GLU A 86 -1.81 -2.95 -3.32
CA GLU A 86 -2.40 -4.28 -3.30
C GLU A 86 -1.85 -5.18 -4.42
N ARG A 87 -1.68 -4.65 -5.64
CA ARG A 87 -1.08 -5.39 -6.76
C ARG A 87 0.36 -5.82 -6.47
N ILE A 88 1.16 -4.95 -5.85
CA ILE A 88 2.53 -5.28 -5.42
C ILE A 88 2.50 -6.43 -4.40
N PHE A 89 1.62 -6.34 -3.40
CA PHE A 89 1.47 -7.40 -2.40
C PHE A 89 1.02 -8.73 -3.02
N GLN A 90 0.09 -8.70 -3.98
CA GLN A 90 -0.35 -9.89 -4.70
C GLN A 90 0.77 -10.51 -5.53
N ALA A 91 1.56 -9.69 -6.24
CA ALA A 91 2.73 -10.16 -6.97
C ALA A 91 3.76 -10.82 -6.05
N ILE A 92 3.98 -10.27 -4.85
CA ILE A 92 4.91 -10.87 -3.87
C ILE A 92 4.39 -12.19 -3.31
N ARG A 93 3.06 -12.34 -3.15
CA ARG A 93 2.47 -13.62 -2.73
C ARG A 93 2.64 -14.73 -3.76
N GLY A 94 2.80 -14.38 -5.03
CA GLY A 94 3.08 -15.34 -6.12
C GLY A 94 4.56 -15.73 -6.25
N LEU A 95 5.47 -15.11 -5.48
CA LEU A 95 6.90 -15.42 -5.54
C LEU A 95 7.26 -16.71 -4.78
N PRO A 96 8.38 -17.36 -5.15
CA PRO A 96 8.93 -18.46 -4.39
C PRO A 96 9.12 -18.11 -2.89
N PRO A 97 8.90 -19.05 -1.96
CA PRO A 97 8.96 -18.81 -0.51
C PRO A 97 10.22 -18.07 0.01
N PRO A 98 11.45 -18.34 -0.48
CA PRO A 98 12.63 -17.62 0.01
C PRO A 98 12.64 -16.15 -0.44
N LEU A 99 12.17 -15.86 -1.65
CA LEU A 99 12.09 -14.49 -2.18
C LEU A 99 10.95 -13.72 -1.52
N GLN A 100 9.82 -14.40 -1.27
CA GLN A 100 8.69 -13.83 -0.55
C GLN A 100 9.09 -13.38 0.86
N LYS A 101 9.78 -14.23 1.64
CA LYS A 101 10.25 -13.88 2.99
C LYS A 101 11.19 -12.69 2.98
N LYS A 102 12.13 -12.66 2.03
CA LYS A 102 13.11 -11.57 1.89
C LYS A 102 12.44 -10.24 1.55
N LEU A 103 11.50 -10.23 0.60
CA LEU A 103 10.78 -9.01 0.21
C LEU A 103 9.81 -8.52 1.28
N MET A 104 9.11 -9.43 1.97
CA MET A 104 8.21 -9.07 3.07
C MET A 104 8.98 -8.47 4.27
N ALA A 105 10.19 -8.98 4.55
CA ALA A 105 11.07 -8.41 5.57
C ALA A 105 11.54 -7.00 5.20
N VAL A 106 11.90 -6.77 3.93
CA VAL A 106 12.35 -5.45 3.43
C VAL A 106 11.21 -4.43 3.41
N LEU A 107 9.99 -4.83 3.04
CA LEU A 107 8.85 -3.93 2.96
C LEU A 107 8.30 -3.51 4.34
N GLY A 108 8.90 -3.98 5.44
CA GLY A 108 8.42 -3.69 6.79
C GLY A 108 6.95 -4.06 6.99
N ALA A 109 6.45 -4.98 6.15
CA ALA A 109 5.06 -5.39 6.16
C ALA A 109 4.86 -6.25 7.40
N ALA A 110 4.50 -5.62 8.52
CA ALA A 110 3.72 -6.30 9.52
C ALA A 110 2.52 -6.89 8.74
N PRO A 111 2.37 -8.21 8.66
CA PRO A 111 1.22 -8.79 7.99
C PRO A 111 0.00 -8.14 8.60
N SER A 112 -0.77 -7.40 7.80
CA SER A 112 -2.10 -6.96 8.19
C SER A 112 -2.78 -8.21 8.76
N PRO A 113 -3.30 -8.18 10.01
CA PRO A 113 -3.90 -9.37 10.59
C PRO A 113 -4.87 -9.91 9.54
N PRO A 114 -4.75 -11.19 9.16
CA PRO A 114 -5.61 -11.75 8.14
C PRO A 114 -7.05 -11.39 8.52
N PRO A 115 -7.92 -11.02 7.55
CA PRO A 115 -9.32 -10.79 7.87
C PRO A 115 -9.75 -11.98 8.69
N SER A 116 -10.22 -11.72 9.91
CA SER A 116 -10.57 -12.71 10.91
C SER A 116 -11.60 -13.63 10.26
N ARG A 117 -11.12 -14.72 9.66
CA ARG A 117 -11.97 -15.79 9.16
C ARG A 117 -12.72 -16.24 10.40
N PRO A 118 -14.04 -16.06 10.48
CA PRO A 118 -14.78 -16.53 11.64
C PRO A 118 -14.43 -17.99 11.79
N SER A 119 -13.82 -18.34 12.92
CA SER A 119 -13.30 -19.69 13.09
C SER A 119 -14.48 -20.64 12.96
N ARG A 120 -14.30 -21.70 12.17
CA ARG A 120 -15.31 -22.74 11.90
C ARG A 120 -15.98 -23.25 13.19
N ASN A 121 -15.26 -23.14 14.31
CA ASN A 121 -15.68 -23.51 15.65
C ASN A 121 -16.78 -22.60 16.23
N VAL A 122 -16.84 -21.31 15.90
CA VAL A 122 -17.92 -20.40 16.36
C VAL A 122 -19.26 -20.72 15.69
N HIS A 123 -19.24 -21.14 14.43
CA HIS A 123 -20.44 -21.57 13.73
C HIS A 123 -21.00 -22.89 14.30
N ILE A 124 -20.13 -23.85 14.63
CA ILE A 124 -20.54 -25.11 15.27
C ILE A 124 -21.13 -24.85 16.66
N LEU A 125 -20.52 -23.97 17.46
CA LEU A 125 -21.05 -23.61 18.79
C LEU A 125 -22.42 -22.91 18.70
N ARG A 126 -22.62 -22.02 17.73
CA ARG A 126 -23.91 -21.34 17.50
C ARG A 126 -25.01 -22.32 17.07
N ILE A 127 -24.68 -23.30 16.22
CA ILE A 127 -25.64 -24.34 15.80
C ILE A 127 -26.01 -25.24 16.99
N ALA A 128 -25.03 -25.63 17.82
CA ALA A 128 -25.27 -26.45 19.00
C ALA A 128 -26.20 -25.75 20.03
N LEU A 129 -25.98 -24.45 20.29
CA LEU A 129 -26.85 -23.66 21.17
C LEU A 129 -28.28 -23.53 20.64
N ALA A 130 -28.45 -23.33 19.33
CA ALA A 130 -29.78 -23.27 18.72
C ALA A 130 -30.50 -24.62 18.79
N ALA A 131 -29.79 -25.73 18.57
CA ALA A 131 -30.35 -27.08 18.69
C ALA A 131 -30.77 -27.41 20.14
N ALA A 132 -29.97 -27.02 21.13
CA ALA A 132 -30.29 -27.22 22.55
C ALA A 132 -31.52 -26.40 22.98
N ALA A 133 -31.65 -25.16 22.53
CA ALA A 133 -32.82 -24.33 22.78
C ALA A 133 -34.09 -24.93 22.15
N GLY A 134 -34.00 -25.41 20.90
CA GLY A 134 -35.09 -26.09 20.21
C GLY A 134 -35.55 -27.37 20.93
N ALA A 135 -34.59 -28.20 21.37
CA ALA A 135 -34.90 -29.41 22.13
C ALA A 135 -35.56 -29.11 23.48
N SER A 136 -35.12 -28.05 24.16
CA SER A 136 -35.69 -27.59 25.43
C SER A 136 -37.15 -27.14 25.28
N VAL A 137 -37.45 -26.37 24.23
CA VAL A 137 -38.82 -25.91 23.92
C VAL A 137 -39.71 -27.08 23.51
N ALA A 138 -39.21 -28.01 22.70
CA ALA A 138 -39.96 -29.20 22.30
C ALA A 138 -40.29 -30.10 23.50
N LEU A 139 -39.36 -30.27 24.45
CA LEU A 139 -39.59 -31.00 25.69
C LEU A 139 -40.64 -30.34 26.59
N LEU A 140 -40.62 -29.00 26.70
CA LEU A 140 -41.63 -28.25 27.45
C LEU A 140 -43.02 -28.36 26.82
N LEU A 141 -43.11 -28.28 25.50
CA LEU A 141 -44.37 -28.46 24.77
C LEU A 141 -44.93 -29.87 24.93
N LEU A 142 -44.08 -30.90 24.84
CA LEU A 142 -44.46 -32.30 25.10
C LEU A 142 -44.93 -32.50 26.54
N TRP A 143 -44.24 -31.90 27.51
CA TRP A 143 -44.62 -31.99 28.92
C TRP A 143 -45.95 -31.29 29.22
N MET A 144 -46.23 -30.15 28.57
CA MET A 144 -47.53 -29.46 28.64
C MET A 144 -48.66 -30.24 27.98
N TRP A 145 -48.38 -31.05 26.95
CA TRP A 145 -49.41 -31.82 26.24
C TRP A 145 -49.84 -33.10 26.97
N PHE A 146 -48.97 -33.63 27.84
CA PHE A 146 -49.18 -34.90 28.54
C PHE A 146 -49.73 -34.75 29.98
N ARG A 147 -50.08 -33.53 30.41
CA ARG A 147 -50.57 -33.20 31.75
C ARG A 147 -51.97 -32.61 31.69
#